data_AF-A0A0F9HDD0-F1
#
_entry.id   AF-A0A0F9HDD0-F1
#
_cell.length_a   1.000
_cell.length_b   1.000
_cell.length_c   1.000
_cell.angle_alpha   90.00
_cell.angle_beta   90.00
_cell.angle_gamma   90.00
#
_symmetry.space_group_name_H-M   'P 1'
#
loop_
_entity.id
_entity.type
_entity.pdbx_description
1 polymer ?
#
loop_
_entity_poly.entity_id
_entity_poly.type
_entity_poly.pdbx_seq_one_letter_code
_entity_poly.pdbx_strand_id
1 'polypeptide(L)'
;GTVIAGTGLVTKYLVDDSATGREIMKTLFEASAKDFLTSIKKDHEEQVEAIKSIRKELGLLAEVLKQTHGKELPVIVLIDELDRCRPNYAIEMLEVIKHFFTTKNFVFVVATDTTQLQESIKSVYGSNFDSNTYLKRFFNREARLAESDLEHYLKLQEIDLTPYSDRVVIYPKITNNTKDNIHQYIIWVAKAYELSLRDVDQLIDKLKACLRGALYAEQSSNKVQVVNIFSLLVGIVEFDLKSTSFDERKNGKPCIDNRLYKHNILLDSHDENVFSELYELNMYNSVQHNIEYPDTWGDAQKHLVYGTHSKAHGKDYSHCNGIIKKVALEIDSNFSNFNHKTGNVKIWLWPDYQKVIKLAGNLD
;
A
#
# COMPACT_ATOMS: atom_id res chain seq x y z
N GLY A 1 22.27 -55.12 19.27
CA GLY A 1 23.18 -54.08 18.74
C GLY A 1 23.06 -54.00 17.24
N THR A 2 21.91 -53.55 16.73
CA THR A 2 21.59 -53.64 15.29
C THR A 2 21.12 -52.30 14.69
N VAL A 3 21.01 -51.24 15.50
CA VAL A 3 20.45 -49.93 15.07
C VAL A 3 21.53 -48.93 14.63
N ILE A 4 22.81 -49.17 14.93
CA ILE A 4 23.90 -48.21 14.67
C ILE A 4 24.44 -48.33 13.22
N ALA A 5 24.19 -49.44 12.53
CA ALA A 5 24.67 -49.65 11.16
C ALA A 5 23.81 -48.95 10.09
N GLY A 6 22.54 -48.64 10.38
CA GLY A 6 21.62 -48.02 9.40
C GLY A 6 21.83 -46.52 9.22
N THR A 7 22.14 -45.80 10.30
CA THR A 7 22.30 -44.34 10.30
C THR A 7 23.54 -43.87 9.53
N GLY A 8 24.63 -44.65 9.56
CA GLY A 8 25.87 -44.35 8.82
C GLY A 8 25.76 -44.54 7.30
N LEU A 9 24.86 -45.42 6.84
CA LEU A 9 24.59 -45.62 5.41
C LEU A 9 23.70 -44.50 4.85
N VAL A 10 22.67 -44.09 5.61
CA VAL A 10 21.76 -43.01 5.20
C VAL A 10 22.49 -41.65 5.15
N THR A 11 23.37 -41.37 6.11
CA THR A 11 24.18 -40.14 6.10
C THR A 11 25.17 -40.08 4.93
N LYS A 12 25.76 -41.22 4.52
CA LYS A 12 26.69 -41.26 3.38
C LYS A 12 26.00 -40.98 2.04
N TYR A 13 24.75 -41.43 1.85
CA TYR A 13 23.98 -41.19 0.62
C TYR A 13 23.30 -39.81 0.57
N LEU A 14 23.11 -39.13 1.70
CA LEU A 14 22.56 -37.77 1.77
C LEU A 14 23.56 -36.66 1.40
N VAL A 15 24.86 -36.96 1.46
CA VAL A 15 25.95 -35.96 1.36
C VAL A 15 26.42 -35.71 -0.09
N ASP A 16 26.17 -36.64 -1.02
CA ASP A 16 26.79 -36.58 -2.36
C ASP A 16 25.96 -35.87 -3.44
N ASP A 17 24.69 -35.56 -3.20
CA ASP A 17 23.86 -34.88 -4.22
C ASP A 17 22.83 -33.91 -3.64
N SER A 18 23.00 -32.62 -3.95
CA SER A 18 22.21 -31.51 -3.39
C SER A 18 20.73 -31.50 -3.83
N ALA A 19 20.41 -32.22 -4.91
CA ALA A 19 19.03 -32.41 -5.36
C ALA A 19 18.36 -33.55 -4.56
N THR A 20 19.06 -34.67 -4.40
CA THR A 20 18.59 -35.86 -3.68
C THR A 20 18.42 -35.59 -2.19
N GLY A 21 19.34 -34.83 -1.58
CA GLY A 21 19.22 -34.41 -0.17
C GLY A 21 18.03 -33.48 0.09
N ARG A 22 17.68 -32.61 -0.87
CA ARG A 22 16.48 -31.76 -0.80
C ARG A 22 15.19 -32.56 -0.93
N GLU A 23 15.15 -33.52 -1.84
CA GLU A 23 13.97 -34.38 -2.05
C GLU A 23 13.74 -35.33 -0.86
N ILE A 24 14.81 -35.84 -0.26
CA ILE A 24 14.74 -36.66 0.96
C ILE A 24 14.38 -35.81 2.19
N MET A 25 14.90 -34.59 2.31
CA MET A 25 14.51 -33.67 3.39
C MET A 25 13.03 -33.27 3.25
N LYS A 26 12.56 -33.01 2.03
CA LYS A 26 11.16 -32.70 1.72
C LYS A 26 10.24 -33.88 2.03
N THR A 27 10.60 -35.09 1.63
CA THR A 27 9.80 -36.30 1.93
C THR A 27 9.83 -36.67 3.42
N LEU A 28 10.95 -36.47 4.13
CA LEU A 28 11.01 -36.62 5.58
C LEU A 28 10.15 -35.58 6.30
N PHE A 29 10.19 -34.31 5.87
CA PHE A 29 9.32 -33.26 6.42
C PHE A 29 7.85 -33.48 6.08
N GLU A 30 7.52 -33.91 4.86
CA GLU A 30 6.14 -34.18 4.44
C GLU A 30 5.56 -35.43 5.12
N ALA A 31 6.36 -36.48 5.31
CA ALA A 31 5.96 -37.68 6.05
C ALA A 31 5.81 -37.36 7.55
N SER A 32 6.82 -36.72 8.16
CA SER A 32 6.77 -36.29 9.56
C SER A 32 5.61 -35.33 9.83
N ALA A 33 5.38 -34.35 8.95
CA ALA A 33 4.28 -33.39 9.09
C ALA A 33 2.90 -34.02 8.87
N LYS A 34 2.73 -34.95 7.90
CA LYS A 34 1.44 -35.65 7.70
C LYS A 34 1.12 -36.59 8.85
N ASP A 35 2.10 -37.37 9.30
CA ASP A 35 1.94 -38.29 10.43
C ASP A 35 1.67 -37.50 11.72
N PHE A 36 2.33 -36.35 11.89
CA PHE A 36 2.09 -35.38 12.96
C PHE A 36 0.66 -34.82 12.91
N LEU A 37 0.18 -34.31 11.76
CA LEU A 37 -1.17 -33.78 11.59
C LEU A 37 -2.27 -34.82 11.85
N THR A 38 -2.03 -36.10 11.55
CA THR A 38 -2.95 -37.19 11.91
C THR A 38 -2.92 -37.56 13.40
N SER A 39 -1.78 -37.38 14.06
CA SER A 39 -1.61 -37.64 15.51
C SER A 39 -2.18 -36.54 16.41
N ILE A 40 -2.39 -35.32 15.88
CA ILE A 40 -3.02 -34.18 16.59
C ILE A 40 -4.45 -34.49 17.08
N LYS A 41 -5.09 -35.56 16.57
CA LYS A 41 -6.45 -35.96 16.97
C LYS A 41 -6.55 -36.86 18.22
N LYS A 42 -5.46 -37.19 18.92
CA LYS A 42 -5.49 -38.07 20.11
C LYS A 42 -4.62 -37.58 21.29
N ASP A 43 -5.07 -37.92 22.49
CA ASP A 43 -4.80 -37.36 23.83
C ASP A 43 -3.38 -36.84 24.19
N HIS A 44 -3.37 -35.84 25.08
CA HIS A 44 -2.24 -35.01 25.55
C HIS A 44 -0.96 -35.74 26.04
N GLU A 45 -1.02 -37.01 26.43
CA GLU A 45 0.15 -37.74 26.94
C GLU A 45 1.08 -38.23 25.82
N GLU A 46 0.50 -38.68 24.69
CA GLU A 46 1.26 -39.08 23.49
C GLU A 46 1.95 -37.85 22.86
N GLN A 47 1.36 -36.66 23.00
CA GLN A 47 1.89 -35.39 22.50
C GLN A 47 3.25 -35.03 23.12
N VAL A 48 3.40 -35.18 24.44
CA VAL A 48 4.64 -34.82 25.14
C VAL A 48 5.81 -35.70 24.70
N GLU A 49 5.56 -36.99 24.47
CA GLU A 49 6.60 -37.94 24.07
C GLU A 49 6.97 -37.81 22.59
N ALA A 50 5.98 -37.60 21.71
CA ALA A 50 6.23 -37.30 20.29
C ALA A 50 7.05 -36.01 20.12
N ILE A 51 6.71 -34.95 20.87
CA ILE A 51 7.47 -33.71 20.87
C ILE A 51 8.92 -33.95 21.33
N LYS A 52 9.16 -34.72 22.41
CA LYS A 52 10.53 -35.04 22.85
C LYS A 52 11.32 -35.76 21.76
N SER A 53 10.71 -36.71 21.06
CA SER A 53 11.35 -37.42 19.94
C SER A 53 11.75 -36.46 18.83
N ILE A 54 10.84 -35.58 18.41
CA ILE A 54 11.09 -34.58 17.37
C ILE A 54 12.22 -33.63 17.81
N ARG A 55 12.25 -33.20 19.08
CA ARG A 55 13.33 -32.34 19.58
C ARG A 55 14.70 -33.00 19.52
N LYS A 56 14.75 -34.30 19.78
CA LYS A 56 15.98 -35.09 19.66
C LYS A 56 16.41 -35.19 18.21
N GLU A 57 15.49 -35.46 17.28
CA GLU A 57 15.75 -35.50 15.85
C GLU A 57 16.21 -34.15 15.30
N LEU A 58 15.55 -33.06 15.69
CA LEU A 58 15.94 -31.69 15.36
C LEU A 58 17.33 -31.33 15.91
N GLY A 59 17.64 -31.75 17.14
CA GLY A 59 18.97 -31.58 17.73
C GLY A 59 20.06 -32.32 16.95
N LEU A 60 19.78 -33.56 16.53
CA LEU A 60 20.68 -34.35 15.68
C LEU A 60 20.85 -33.71 14.30
N LEU A 61 19.76 -33.22 13.70
CA LEU A 61 19.82 -32.49 12.43
C LEU A 61 20.71 -31.25 12.54
N ALA A 62 20.58 -30.47 13.61
CA ALA A 62 21.43 -29.32 13.86
C ALA A 62 22.93 -29.71 13.97
N GLU A 63 23.25 -30.81 14.64
CA GLU A 63 24.63 -31.34 14.73
C GLU A 63 25.17 -31.81 13.38
N VAL A 64 24.35 -32.53 12.58
CA VAL A 64 24.71 -32.97 11.23
C VAL A 64 24.94 -31.78 10.31
N LEU A 65 24.08 -30.77 10.34
CA LEU A 65 24.24 -29.55 9.54
C LEU A 65 25.54 -28.81 9.88
N LYS A 66 25.88 -28.75 11.18
CA LYS A 66 27.14 -28.15 11.64
C LYS A 66 28.36 -28.92 11.13
N GLN A 67 28.34 -30.25 11.23
CA GLN A 67 29.47 -31.09 10.81
C GLN A 67 29.63 -31.15 9.29
N THR A 68 28.53 -31.12 8.54
CA THR A 68 28.53 -31.35 7.08
C THR A 68 28.75 -30.06 6.29
N HIS A 69 28.17 -28.95 6.75
CA HIS A 69 28.20 -27.68 6.01
C HIS A 69 29.03 -26.59 6.69
N GLY A 70 29.66 -26.88 7.83
CA GLY A 70 30.41 -25.89 8.62
C GLY A 70 29.56 -24.71 9.09
N LYS A 71 28.23 -24.83 9.03
CA LYS A 71 27.28 -23.76 9.39
C LYS A 71 27.22 -23.64 10.90
N GLU A 72 27.36 -22.42 11.40
CA GLU A 72 27.21 -22.14 12.82
C GLU A 72 25.74 -22.21 13.23
N LEU A 73 25.50 -22.80 14.40
CA LEU A 73 24.21 -22.82 15.07
C LEU A 73 23.89 -21.43 15.65
N PRO A 74 22.62 -21.02 15.77
CA PRO A 74 21.41 -21.85 15.76
C PRO A 74 20.71 -21.98 14.39
N VAL A 75 19.84 -22.98 14.28
CA VAL A 75 18.82 -23.11 13.22
C VAL A 75 17.71 -22.10 13.49
N ILE A 76 17.41 -21.24 12.52
CA ILE A 76 16.34 -20.24 12.61
C ILE A 76 15.10 -20.74 11.88
N VAL A 77 13.97 -20.84 12.59
CA VAL A 77 12.66 -21.21 12.05
C VAL A 77 11.79 -19.96 11.97
N LEU A 78 11.46 -19.53 10.75
CA LEU A 78 10.60 -18.38 10.50
C LEU A 78 9.14 -18.84 10.37
N ILE A 79 8.25 -18.20 11.11
CA ILE A 79 6.80 -18.44 11.10
C ILE A 79 6.14 -17.10 10.79
N ASP A 80 5.43 -17.01 9.67
CA ASP A 80 4.82 -15.76 9.20
C ASP A 80 3.29 -15.87 9.22
N GLU A 81 2.62 -14.71 9.33
CA GLU A 81 1.16 -14.53 9.22
C GLU A 81 0.30 -15.32 10.22
N LEU A 82 0.79 -15.53 11.45
CA LEU A 82 0.05 -16.28 12.47
C LEU A 82 -1.28 -15.62 12.86
N ASP A 83 -1.38 -14.29 12.76
CA ASP A 83 -2.60 -13.50 12.97
C ASP A 83 -3.64 -13.65 11.86
N ARG A 84 -3.30 -14.22 10.70
CA ARG A 84 -4.26 -14.52 9.62
C ARG A 84 -4.88 -15.90 9.73
N CYS A 85 -4.39 -16.72 10.66
CA CYS A 85 -4.92 -18.05 10.89
C CYS A 85 -6.30 -18.00 11.55
N ARG A 86 -7.05 -19.10 11.45
CA ARG A 86 -8.26 -19.27 12.26
C ARG A 86 -7.88 -19.16 13.74
N PRO A 87 -8.65 -18.45 14.58
CA PRO A 87 -8.27 -18.19 15.98
C PRO A 87 -7.83 -19.43 16.77
N ASN A 88 -8.59 -20.53 16.69
CA ASN A 88 -8.24 -21.79 17.35
C ASN A 88 -6.91 -22.36 16.86
N TYR A 89 -6.66 -22.31 15.54
CA TYR A 89 -5.41 -22.80 14.96
C TYR A 89 -4.21 -21.94 15.39
N ALA A 90 -4.36 -20.61 15.46
CA ALA A 90 -3.29 -19.74 15.93
C ALA A 90 -2.88 -20.06 17.38
N ILE A 91 -3.87 -20.32 18.26
CA ILE A 91 -3.63 -20.72 19.65
C ILE A 91 -2.94 -22.09 19.72
N GLU A 92 -3.49 -23.10 19.05
CA GLU A 92 -2.91 -24.45 18.99
C GLU A 92 -1.46 -24.40 18.49
N MET A 93 -1.19 -23.62 17.44
CA MET A 93 0.15 -23.42 16.91
C MET A 93 1.07 -22.77 17.95
N LEU A 94 0.64 -21.71 18.65
CA LEU A 94 1.43 -21.10 19.73
C LEU A 94 1.76 -22.09 20.84
N GLU A 95 0.81 -22.95 21.23
CA GLU A 95 0.99 -23.99 22.24
C GLU A 95 2.00 -25.04 21.79
N VAL A 96 1.87 -25.54 20.56
CA VAL A 96 2.82 -26.49 19.94
C VAL A 96 4.21 -25.86 19.88
N ILE A 97 4.30 -24.65 19.35
CA ILE A 97 5.55 -23.90 19.18
C ILE A 97 6.26 -23.67 20.53
N LYS A 98 5.52 -23.35 21.61
CA LYS A 98 6.08 -23.18 22.96
C LYS A 98 6.82 -24.42 23.45
N HIS A 99 6.28 -25.59 23.12
CA HIS A 99 6.96 -26.85 23.44
C HIS A 99 8.20 -27.08 22.61
N PHE A 100 8.34 -26.47 21.42
CA PHE A 100 9.55 -26.53 20.61
C PHE A 100 10.57 -25.42 20.93
N PHE A 101 10.16 -24.28 21.49
CA PHE A 101 11.04 -23.14 21.80
C PHE A 101 12.23 -23.47 22.70
N THR A 102 12.11 -24.42 23.62
CA THR A 102 13.24 -24.81 24.50
C THR A 102 14.22 -25.81 23.86
N THR A 103 14.15 -26.04 22.54
CA THR A 103 15.00 -27.01 21.84
C THR A 103 16.37 -26.40 21.63
N LYS A 104 17.42 -27.07 22.12
CA LYS A 104 18.79 -26.59 21.98
C LYS A 104 19.12 -26.37 20.51
N ASN A 105 19.73 -25.23 20.20
CA ASN A 105 20.16 -24.81 18.86
C ASN A 105 19.04 -24.41 17.89
N PHE A 106 17.80 -24.23 18.35
CA PHE A 106 16.71 -23.70 17.53
C PHE A 106 16.29 -22.32 18.05
N VAL A 107 16.11 -21.38 17.12
CA VAL A 107 15.52 -20.07 17.36
C VAL A 107 14.31 -19.95 16.47
N PHE A 108 13.17 -19.61 17.05
CA PHE A 108 11.94 -19.42 16.30
C PHE A 108 11.61 -17.93 16.26
N VAL A 109 11.31 -17.44 15.08
CA VAL A 109 10.93 -16.04 14.84
C VAL A 109 9.52 -16.05 14.28
N VAL A 110 8.60 -15.46 15.03
CA VAL A 110 7.20 -15.32 14.61
C VAL A 110 6.98 -13.89 14.16
N ALA A 111 6.64 -13.71 12.88
CA ALA A 111 6.19 -12.45 12.32
C ALA A 111 4.67 -12.40 12.38
N THR A 112 4.12 -11.37 13.05
CA THR A 112 2.68 -11.23 13.25
C THR A 112 2.31 -9.78 13.57
N ASP A 113 1.09 -9.37 13.21
CA ASP A 113 0.45 -8.21 13.84
C ASP A 113 -0.04 -8.62 15.24
N THR A 114 0.72 -8.20 16.26
CA THR A 114 0.42 -8.51 17.67
C THR A 114 -0.99 -8.09 18.08
N THR A 115 -1.52 -6.99 17.54
CA THR A 115 -2.87 -6.50 17.88
C THR A 115 -3.93 -7.40 17.28
N GLN A 116 -3.78 -7.79 16.01
CA GLN A 116 -4.72 -8.71 15.36
C GLN A 116 -4.68 -10.11 15.98
N LEU A 117 -3.49 -10.58 16.39
CA LEU A 117 -3.35 -11.83 17.12
C LEU A 117 -4.05 -11.78 18.49
N GLN A 118 -3.95 -10.65 19.20
CA GLN A 118 -4.67 -10.42 20.46
C GLN A 118 -6.18 -10.47 20.30
N GLU A 119 -6.73 -9.86 19.25
CA GLU A 119 -8.17 -9.89 18.96
C GLU A 119 -8.63 -11.29 18.53
N SER A 120 -7.82 -12.00 17.76
CA SER A 120 -8.07 -13.41 17.43
C SER A 120 -8.20 -14.26 18.70
N ILE A 121 -7.30 -14.09 19.67
CA ILE A 121 -7.36 -14.82 20.95
C ILE A 121 -8.60 -14.45 21.77
N LYS A 122 -8.99 -13.17 21.82
CA LYS A 122 -10.22 -12.72 22.49
C LYS A 122 -11.47 -13.33 21.88
N SER A 123 -11.48 -13.61 20.56
CA SER A 123 -12.63 -14.27 19.93
C SER A 123 -12.88 -15.69 20.46
N VAL A 124 -11.85 -16.35 21.01
CA VAL A 124 -11.93 -17.71 21.57
C VAL A 124 -12.22 -17.69 23.09
N TYR A 125 -11.51 -16.84 23.84
CA TYR A 125 -11.59 -16.81 25.30
C TYR A 125 -12.56 -15.75 25.87
N GLY A 126 -13.15 -14.92 25.01
CA GLY A 126 -14.08 -13.85 25.36
C GLY A 126 -13.45 -12.46 25.33
N SER A 127 -14.29 -11.44 25.12
CA SER A 127 -13.86 -10.05 24.91
C SER A 127 -13.09 -9.43 26.07
N ASN A 128 -13.36 -9.87 27.30
CA ASN A 128 -12.71 -9.37 28.52
C ASN A 128 -11.43 -10.14 28.86
N PHE A 129 -11.00 -11.08 28.02
CA PHE A 129 -9.78 -11.84 28.24
C PHE A 129 -8.54 -10.97 28.00
N ASP A 130 -7.58 -11.02 28.93
CA ASP A 130 -6.29 -10.33 28.80
C ASP A 130 -5.35 -11.11 27.86
N SER A 131 -5.62 -10.99 26.55
CA SER A 131 -4.83 -11.65 25.50
C SER A 131 -3.39 -11.13 25.42
N ASN A 132 -3.13 -9.89 25.83
CA ASN A 132 -1.78 -9.32 25.87
C ASN A 132 -0.90 -10.05 26.89
N THR A 133 -1.37 -10.22 28.13
CA THR A 133 -0.65 -10.99 29.14
C THR A 133 -0.53 -12.47 28.78
N TYR A 134 -1.53 -13.03 28.11
CA TYR A 134 -1.47 -14.41 27.61
C TYR A 134 -0.35 -14.59 26.57
N LEU A 135 -0.23 -13.71 25.57
CA LEU A 135 0.82 -13.78 24.54
C LEU A 135 2.24 -13.70 25.10
N LYS A 136 2.46 -12.93 26.17
CA LYS A 136 3.77 -12.85 26.86
C LYS A 136 4.28 -14.20 27.38
N ARG A 137 3.41 -15.21 27.51
CA ARG A 137 3.80 -16.57 27.93
C ARG A 137 4.49 -17.37 26.82
N PHE A 138 4.35 -16.93 25.57
CA PHE A 138 4.88 -17.61 24.39
C PHE A 138 6.20 -16.97 23.94
N PHE A 139 6.28 -15.64 23.88
CA PHE A 139 7.44 -14.95 23.33
C PHE A 139 8.49 -14.60 24.39
N ASN A 140 9.75 -15.03 24.15
CA ASN A 140 10.87 -14.64 25.01
C ASN A 140 11.29 -13.18 24.80
N ARG A 141 11.18 -12.68 23.55
CA ARG A 141 11.53 -11.33 23.14
C ARG A 141 10.56 -10.87 22.05
N GLU A 142 10.23 -9.58 22.08
CA GLU A 142 9.50 -8.89 21.03
C GLU A 142 10.47 -7.92 20.35
N ALA A 143 10.45 -7.88 19.02
CA ALA A 143 11.14 -6.87 18.24
C ALA A 143 10.11 -6.21 17.31
N ARG A 144 10.13 -4.89 17.25
CA ARG A 144 9.29 -4.12 16.33
C ARG A 144 10.14 -3.63 15.17
N LEU A 145 9.63 -3.79 13.97
CA LEU A 145 10.22 -3.16 12.80
C LEU A 145 9.99 -1.66 12.89
N ALA A 146 10.98 -0.88 12.43
CA ALA A 146 10.84 0.56 12.34
C ALA A 146 9.73 0.93 11.37
N GLU A 147 9.08 2.08 11.60
CA GLU A 147 8.15 2.62 10.63
C GLU A 147 8.87 2.87 9.30
N SER A 148 8.18 2.55 8.21
CA SER A 148 8.69 2.73 6.87
C SER A 148 8.75 4.21 6.50
N ASP A 149 9.89 4.65 5.97
CA ASP A 149 10.01 5.98 5.37
C ASP A 149 9.33 6.00 4.00
N LEU A 150 8.19 6.68 3.91
CA LEU A 150 7.41 6.84 2.68
C LEU A 150 8.23 7.47 1.55
N GLU A 151 9.10 8.44 1.85
CA GLU A 151 9.87 9.14 0.84
C GLU A 151 10.97 8.24 0.27
N HIS A 152 11.63 7.47 1.14
CA HIS A 152 12.57 6.44 0.71
C HIS A 152 11.87 5.34 -0.09
N TYR A 153 10.70 4.88 0.37
CA TYR A 153 9.89 3.87 -0.31
C TYR A 153 9.55 4.29 -1.74
N LEU A 154 9.04 5.51 -1.94
CA LEU A 154 8.67 6.02 -3.26
C LEU A 154 9.89 6.21 -4.18
N LYS A 155 11.07 6.54 -3.65
CA LYS A 155 12.30 6.62 -4.46
C LYS A 155 12.68 5.28 -5.08
N LEU A 156 12.39 4.17 -4.39
CA LEU A 156 12.63 2.81 -4.89
C LEU A 156 11.58 2.38 -5.92
N GLN A 157 10.42 3.05 -5.98
CA GLN A 157 9.38 2.76 -6.96
C GLN A 157 9.74 3.33 -8.34
N GLU A 158 9.52 2.50 -9.37
CA GLU A 158 9.63 2.92 -10.76
C GLU A 158 8.24 3.22 -11.33
N ILE A 159 8.05 4.47 -11.73
CA ILE A 159 6.89 4.90 -12.52
C ILE A 159 7.40 5.17 -13.93
N ASP A 160 7.16 4.21 -14.83
CA ASP A 160 7.45 4.40 -16.25
C ASP A 160 6.40 5.32 -16.87
N LEU A 161 6.84 6.52 -17.26
CA LEU A 161 6.01 7.53 -17.90
C LEU A 161 6.23 7.60 -19.42
N THR A 162 7.14 6.78 -19.97
CA THR A 162 7.47 6.80 -21.41
C THR A 162 6.26 6.59 -22.33
N PRO A 163 5.24 5.76 -21.99
CA PRO A 163 4.10 5.54 -22.88
C PRO A 163 3.20 6.77 -23.06
N TYR A 164 3.34 7.79 -22.20
CA TYR A 164 2.43 8.93 -22.12
C TYR A 164 2.99 10.18 -22.81
N SER A 165 4.27 10.19 -23.20
CA SER A 165 4.95 11.39 -23.74
C SER A 165 4.18 11.98 -24.92
N ASP A 166 4.01 13.31 -24.91
CA ASP A 166 3.36 14.14 -25.93
C ASP A 166 1.86 13.88 -26.21
N ARG A 167 1.31 12.78 -25.68
CA ARG A 167 -0.10 12.36 -25.83
C ARG A 167 -0.94 12.69 -24.59
N VAL A 168 -0.34 12.54 -23.41
CA VAL A 168 -0.96 12.87 -22.12
C VAL A 168 -0.08 13.86 -21.40
N VAL A 169 -0.54 15.10 -21.30
CA VAL A 169 0.13 16.16 -20.56
C VAL A 169 -0.29 16.09 -19.10
N ILE A 170 0.69 15.90 -18.22
CA ILE A 170 0.51 15.86 -16.77
C ILE A 170 0.92 17.21 -16.19
N TYR A 171 0.02 17.86 -15.45
CA TYR A 171 0.21 19.15 -14.76
C TYR A 171 -0.45 19.09 -13.37
N PRO A 172 -0.22 20.03 -12.44
CA PRO A 172 0.79 21.08 -12.48
C PRO A 172 2.20 20.51 -12.27
N LYS A 173 3.24 21.22 -12.74
CA LYS A 173 4.65 20.82 -12.56
C LYS A 173 5.33 21.66 -11.47
N ILE A 174 5.86 21.00 -10.45
CA ILE A 174 6.62 21.67 -9.37
C ILE A 174 8.11 21.71 -9.72
N THR A 175 8.60 20.76 -10.50
CA THR A 175 9.95 20.69 -11.02
C THR A 175 9.90 20.26 -12.49
N ASN A 176 11.05 20.29 -13.18
CA ASN A 176 11.14 19.80 -14.56
C ASN A 176 11.07 18.27 -14.66
N ASN A 177 11.17 17.55 -13.54
CA ASN A 177 11.08 16.10 -13.51
C ASN A 177 9.66 15.65 -13.16
N THR A 178 8.96 15.09 -14.14
CA THR A 178 7.58 14.61 -13.95
C THR A 178 7.49 13.49 -12.91
N LYS A 179 8.48 12.59 -12.82
CA LYS A 179 8.49 11.51 -11.82
C LYS A 179 8.56 12.08 -10.41
N ASP A 180 9.48 13.03 -10.18
CA ASP A 180 9.64 13.68 -8.87
C ASP A 180 8.38 14.45 -8.47
N ASN A 181 7.72 15.11 -9.44
CA ASN A 181 6.44 15.79 -9.18
C ASN A 181 5.35 14.80 -8.71
N ILE A 182 5.20 13.67 -9.42
CA ILE A 182 4.22 12.63 -9.03
C ILE A 182 4.52 12.10 -7.63
N HIS A 183 5.79 11.76 -7.36
CA HIS A 183 6.20 11.27 -6.03
C HIS A 183 5.89 12.30 -4.94
N GLN A 184 6.19 13.57 -5.17
CA GLN A 184 5.92 14.63 -4.21
C GLN A 184 4.42 14.80 -3.93
N TYR A 185 3.58 14.74 -4.97
CA TYR A 185 2.14 14.79 -4.79
C TYR A 185 1.59 13.56 -4.06
N ILE A 186 2.12 12.36 -4.33
CA ILE A 186 1.77 11.14 -3.58
C ILE A 186 2.15 11.29 -2.11
N ILE A 187 3.34 11.82 -1.79
CA ILE A 187 3.77 12.07 -0.41
C ILE A 187 2.77 12.97 0.32
N TRP A 188 2.39 14.10 -0.30
CA TRP A 188 1.47 15.04 0.33
C TRP A 188 0.07 14.46 0.51
N VAL A 189 -0.47 13.79 -0.52
CA VAL A 189 -1.78 13.14 -0.44
C VAL A 189 -1.77 12.01 0.60
N ALA A 190 -0.73 11.17 0.62
CA ALA A 190 -0.62 10.08 1.58
C ALA A 190 -0.52 10.59 3.02
N LYS A 191 0.26 11.64 3.28
CA LYS A 191 0.33 12.27 4.61
C LYS A 191 -1.01 12.91 5.01
N ALA A 192 -1.71 13.56 4.08
CA ALA A 192 -2.98 14.24 4.35
C ALA A 192 -4.15 13.29 4.63
N TYR A 193 -4.16 12.13 4.01
CA TYR A 193 -5.19 11.11 4.18
C TYR A 193 -4.75 9.96 5.10
N GLU A 194 -3.57 10.07 5.73
CA GLU A 194 -2.99 9.05 6.64
C GLU A 194 -2.93 7.65 6.00
N LEU A 195 -2.51 7.60 4.72
CA LEU A 195 -2.46 6.36 3.94
C LEU A 195 -1.32 5.44 4.39
N SER A 196 -1.60 4.13 4.47
CA SER A 196 -0.56 3.11 4.65
C SER A 196 0.25 2.89 3.37
N LEU A 197 1.43 2.25 3.46
CA LEU A 197 2.19 1.88 2.24
C LEU A 197 1.38 1.02 1.28
N ARG A 198 0.50 0.16 1.80
CA ARG A 198 -0.38 -0.67 0.98
C ARG A 198 -1.40 0.18 0.21
N ASP A 199 -1.93 1.22 0.84
CA ASP A 199 -2.83 2.17 0.19
C ASP A 199 -2.07 2.98 -0.88
N VAL A 200 -0.80 3.32 -0.62
CA VAL A 200 0.09 4.00 -1.59
C VAL A 200 0.36 3.12 -2.80
N ASP A 201 0.61 1.82 -2.63
CA ASP A 201 0.77 0.87 -3.75
C ASP A 201 -0.50 0.82 -4.61
N GLN A 202 -1.66 0.67 -3.97
CA GLN A 202 -2.95 0.67 -4.67
C GLN A 202 -3.22 2.00 -5.38
N LEU A 203 -2.87 3.12 -4.76
CA LEU A 203 -2.98 4.45 -5.36
C LEU A 203 -2.11 4.56 -6.62
N ILE A 204 -0.86 4.06 -6.59
CA ILE A 204 0.03 4.05 -7.76
C ILE A 204 -0.52 3.16 -8.87
N ASP A 205 -1.04 1.98 -8.56
CA ASP A 205 -1.60 1.08 -9.55
C ASP A 205 -2.87 1.64 -10.20
N LYS A 206 -3.75 2.26 -9.41
CA LYS A 206 -4.94 2.98 -9.92
C LYS A 206 -4.54 4.20 -10.73
N LEU A 207 -3.49 4.94 -10.33
CA LEU A 207 -2.93 6.04 -11.12
C LEU A 207 -2.47 5.54 -12.50
N LYS A 208 -1.68 4.46 -12.55
CA LYS A 208 -1.22 3.84 -13.80
C LYS A 208 -2.41 3.43 -14.68
N ALA A 209 -3.44 2.81 -14.10
CA ALA A 209 -4.66 2.44 -14.82
C ALA A 209 -5.40 3.67 -15.39
N CYS A 210 -5.55 4.74 -14.60
CA CYS A 210 -6.16 5.99 -15.04
C CYS A 210 -5.36 6.66 -16.18
N LEU A 211 -4.03 6.68 -16.09
CA LEU A 211 -3.18 7.23 -17.15
C LEU A 211 -3.23 6.39 -18.44
N ARG A 212 -3.35 5.06 -18.34
CA ARG A 212 -3.65 4.21 -19.52
C ARG A 212 -5.01 4.55 -20.11
N GLY A 213 -6.02 4.81 -19.29
CA GLY A 213 -7.32 5.30 -19.72
C GLY A 213 -7.23 6.63 -20.47
N ALA A 214 -6.38 7.55 -20.00
CA ALA A 214 -6.09 8.81 -20.71
C ALA A 214 -5.44 8.56 -22.06
N LEU A 215 -4.44 7.68 -22.13
CA LEU A 215 -3.79 7.32 -23.39
C LEU A 215 -4.77 6.70 -24.39
N TYR A 216 -5.67 5.83 -23.93
CA TYR A 216 -6.73 5.27 -24.79
C TYR A 216 -7.70 6.34 -25.30
N ALA A 217 -8.06 7.30 -24.45
CA ALA A 217 -8.90 8.44 -24.84
C ALA A 217 -8.22 9.34 -25.88
N GLU A 218 -6.91 9.55 -25.77
CA GLU A 218 -6.10 10.22 -26.79
C GLU A 218 -6.19 9.47 -28.12
N GLN A 219 -5.87 8.18 -28.14
CA GLN A 219 -5.89 7.35 -29.35
C GLN A 219 -7.26 7.32 -30.04
N SER A 220 -8.34 7.34 -29.26
CA SER A 220 -9.70 7.30 -29.77
C SER A 220 -10.20 8.66 -30.31
N SER A 221 -9.75 9.76 -29.70
CA SER A 221 -10.24 11.11 -30.03
C SER A 221 -9.26 11.92 -30.90
N ASN A 222 -8.01 11.46 -31.02
CA ASN A 222 -6.87 12.17 -31.59
C ASN A 222 -6.67 13.57 -30.96
N LYS A 223 -7.01 13.71 -29.68
CA LYS A 223 -6.81 14.93 -28.89
C LYS A 223 -5.86 14.63 -27.75
N VAL A 224 -4.84 15.48 -27.59
CA VAL A 224 -3.93 15.41 -26.45
C VAL A 224 -4.74 15.55 -25.15
N GLN A 225 -4.59 14.61 -24.24
CA GLN A 225 -5.29 14.66 -22.95
C GLN A 225 -4.47 15.46 -21.95
N VAL A 226 -5.11 16.36 -21.22
CA VAL A 226 -4.44 17.22 -20.22
C VAL A 226 -5.02 16.91 -18.85
N VAL A 227 -4.19 16.36 -17.98
CA VAL A 227 -4.58 15.72 -16.72
C VAL A 227 -3.94 16.46 -15.55
N ASN A 228 -4.78 16.98 -14.65
CA ASN A 228 -4.31 17.50 -13.37
C ASN A 228 -4.00 16.30 -12.46
N ILE A 229 -2.72 16.04 -12.24
CA ILE A 229 -2.23 14.89 -11.47
C ILE A 229 -2.68 14.95 -10.02
N PHE A 230 -2.66 16.14 -9.41
CA PHE A 230 -3.07 16.29 -8.03
C PHE A 230 -4.57 16.01 -7.88
N SER A 231 -5.40 16.56 -8.78
CA SER A 231 -6.84 16.28 -8.81
C SER A 231 -7.14 14.80 -9.04
N LEU A 232 -6.38 14.13 -9.92
CA LEU A 232 -6.54 12.70 -10.17
C LEU A 232 -6.18 11.87 -8.92
N LEU A 233 -5.04 12.14 -8.27
CA LEU A 233 -4.63 11.44 -7.04
C LEU A 233 -5.66 11.61 -5.93
N VAL A 234 -6.11 12.84 -5.67
CA VAL A 234 -7.17 13.13 -4.70
C VAL A 234 -8.45 12.38 -5.06
N GLY A 235 -8.85 12.38 -6.33
CA GLY A 235 -10.05 11.65 -6.76
C GLY A 235 -9.97 10.16 -6.52
N ILE A 236 -8.81 9.53 -6.75
CA ILE A 236 -8.61 8.11 -6.47
C ILE A 236 -8.76 7.83 -4.97
N VAL A 237 -8.10 8.63 -4.13
CA VAL A 237 -8.16 8.46 -2.67
C VAL A 237 -9.55 8.72 -2.12
N GLU A 238 -10.22 9.81 -2.56
CA GLU A 238 -11.59 10.11 -2.13
C GLU A 238 -12.57 9.00 -2.55
N PHE A 239 -12.36 8.37 -3.71
CA PHE A 239 -13.17 7.23 -4.15
C PHE A 239 -12.97 5.99 -3.26
N ASP A 240 -11.72 5.64 -2.96
CA ASP A 240 -11.38 4.47 -2.13
C ASP A 240 -11.90 4.62 -0.69
N LEU A 241 -11.80 5.83 -0.14
CA LEU A 241 -12.30 6.17 1.18
C LEU A 241 -13.82 6.43 1.21
N LYS A 242 -14.52 6.30 0.07
CA LYS A 242 -15.96 6.55 -0.07
C LYS A 242 -16.35 7.95 0.45
N SER A 243 -15.52 8.95 0.18
CA SER A 243 -15.78 10.33 0.59
C SER A 243 -16.95 10.92 -0.20
N THR A 244 -17.84 11.63 0.48
CA THR A 244 -18.98 12.30 -0.15
C THR A 244 -18.55 13.38 -1.14
N SER A 245 -17.40 14.02 -0.90
CA SER A 245 -16.84 15.05 -1.78
C SER A 245 -16.57 14.53 -3.19
N PHE A 246 -16.23 13.24 -3.34
CA PHE A 246 -16.00 12.63 -4.64
C PHE A 246 -17.24 12.67 -5.53
N ASP A 247 -18.41 12.30 -5.01
CA ASP A 247 -19.67 12.25 -5.77
C ASP A 247 -20.38 13.60 -5.84
N GLU A 248 -20.21 14.46 -4.83
CA GLU A 248 -20.87 15.77 -4.78
C GLU A 248 -20.19 16.85 -5.63
N ARG A 249 -18.87 16.79 -5.79
CA ARG A 249 -18.12 17.73 -6.64
C ARG A 249 -18.54 17.53 -8.10
N LYS A 250 -19.01 18.60 -8.75
CA LYS A 250 -19.48 18.59 -10.15
C LYS A 250 -19.29 19.96 -10.79
N ASN A 251 -19.37 20.03 -12.12
CA ASN A 251 -19.43 21.31 -12.81
C ASN A 251 -20.63 22.14 -12.30
N GLY A 252 -20.39 23.43 -12.05
CA GLY A 252 -21.35 24.35 -11.45
C GLY A 252 -21.53 24.20 -9.94
N LYS A 253 -20.92 23.18 -9.32
CA LYS A 253 -20.96 22.90 -7.88
C LYS A 253 -19.58 22.44 -7.39
N PRO A 254 -18.62 23.37 -7.23
CA PRO A 254 -17.37 23.04 -6.55
C PRO A 254 -17.68 22.54 -5.14
N CYS A 255 -17.00 21.49 -4.71
CA CYS A 255 -17.09 20.94 -3.36
C CYS A 255 -15.67 20.64 -2.85
N ILE A 256 -15.41 21.02 -1.61
CA ILE A 256 -14.15 20.78 -0.90
C ILE A 256 -14.43 19.96 0.36
N ASP A 257 -13.56 19.00 0.66
CA ASP A 257 -13.64 18.26 1.92
C ASP A 257 -13.03 19.09 3.06
N ASN A 258 -13.89 19.60 3.95
CA ASN A 258 -13.45 20.42 5.08
C ASN A 258 -12.61 19.63 6.11
N ARG A 259 -12.57 18.29 6.05
CA ARG A 259 -11.77 17.47 6.97
C ARG A 259 -10.28 17.70 6.81
N LEU A 260 -9.83 18.06 5.60
CA LEU A 260 -8.42 18.25 5.27
C LEU A 260 -7.82 19.52 5.87
N TYR A 261 -8.65 20.45 6.37
CA TYR A 261 -8.17 21.62 7.11
C TYR A 261 -7.73 21.29 8.55
N LYS A 262 -7.95 20.05 9.03
CA LYS A 262 -7.52 19.63 10.36
C LYS A 262 -6.03 19.31 10.44
N HIS A 263 -5.39 19.06 9.30
CA HIS A 263 -3.99 18.65 9.22
C HIS A 263 -3.17 19.77 8.58
N ASN A 264 -2.43 20.52 9.41
CA ASN A 264 -1.48 21.56 8.96
C ASN A 264 -0.22 20.91 8.36
N ILE A 265 -0.36 20.22 7.23
CA ILE A 265 0.77 19.64 6.52
C ILE A 265 1.44 20.76 5.74
N LEU A 266 2.63 21.14 6.19
CA LEU A 266 3.49 22.09 5.49
C LEU A 266 4.02 21.45 4.21
N LEU A 267 3.90 22.19 3.10
CA LEU A 267 4.33 21.75 1.77
C LEU A 267 5.80 22.08 1.51
N ASP A 268 6.29 23.15 2.10
CA ASP A 268 7.68 23.57 2.10
C ASP A 268 8.12 23.96 3.52
N SER A 269 9.43 23.96 3.72
CA SER A 269 10.04 24.23 5.03
C SER A 269 10.19 25.71 5.34
N HIS A 270 9.94 26.59 4.37
CA HIS A 270 10.27 28.02 4.45
C HIS A 270 9.07 28.94 4.24
N ASP A 271 8.02 28.49 3.54
CA ASP A 271 6.79 29.25 3.38
C ASP A 271 5.69 28.59 4.25
N GLU A 272 4.72 29.35 4.75
CA GLU A 272 3.61 28.80 5.55
C GLU A 272 2.57 28.08 4.66
N ASN A 273 3.01 27.47 3.56
CA ASN A 273 2.16 26.83 2.57
C ASN A 273 1.61 25.51 3.13
N VAL A 274 0.29 25.41 3.22
CA VAL A 274 -0.39 24.24 3.78
C VAL A 274 -1.11 23.41 2.71
N PHE A 275 -1.20 22.10 2.94
CA PHE A 275 -1.87 21.16 2.03
C PHE A 275 -3.31 21.56 1.67
N SER A 276 -4.07 22.12 2.62
CA SER A 276 -5.46 22.54 2.39
C SER A 276 -5.59 23.62 1.32
N GLU A 277 -4.61 24.53 1.20
CA GLU A 277 -4.58 25.55 0.15
C GLU A 277 -4.29 24.95 -1.23
N LEU A 278 -3.33 24.01 -1.29
CA LEU A 278 -3.03 23.26 -2.52
C LEU A 278 -4.23 22.43 -2.96
N TYR A 279 -4.91 21.80 -2.00
CA TYR A 279 -6.12 21.03 -2.24
C TYR A 279 -7.23 21.91 -2.80
N GLU A 280 -7.54 23.02 -2.13
CA GLU A 280 -8.58 23.95 -2.56
C GLU A 280 -8.30 24.50 -3.96
N LEU A 281 -7.06 24.93 -4.22
CA LEU A 281 -6.63 25.44 -5.52
C LEU A 281 -6.88 24.43 -6.65
N ASN A 282 -6.47 23.18 -6.46
CA ASN A 282 -6.61 22.15 -7.49
C ASN A 282 -8.05 21.64 -7.62
N MET A 283 -8.78 21.48 -6.51
CA MET A 283 -10.18 21.03 -6.56
C MET A 283 -11.07 22.09 -7.19
N TYR A 284 -10.85 23.37 -6.87
CA TYR A 284 -11.57 24.48 -7.48
C TYR A 284 -11.35 24.53 -9.00
N ASN A 285 -10.10 24.35 -9.45
CA ASN A 285 -9.76 24.34 -10.89
C ASN A 285 -10.08 23.01 -11.60
N SER A 286 -10.55 21.99 -10.88
CA SER A 286 -10.96 20.72 -11.46
C SER A 286 -12.39 20.74 -12.01
N VAL A 287 -13.19 21.79 -11.75
CA VAL A 287 -14.57 21.91 -12.22
C VAL A 287 -14.80 23.18 -13.03
N GLN A 288 -15.88 23.22 -13.78
CA GLN A 288 -16.42 24.49 -14.30
C GLN A 288 -17.28 25.20 -13.27
N HIS A 289 -17.38 26.52 -13.39
CA HIS A 289 -18.11 27.41 -12.50
C HIS A 289 -19.19 28.16 -13.26
N ASN A 290 -20.32 28.40 -12.59
CA ASN A 290 -21.42 29.18 -13.15
C ASN A 290 -21.08 30.67 -13.04
N ILE A 291 -21.14 31.39 -14.15
CA ILE A 291 -21.09 32.86 -14.19
C ILE A 291 -22.31 33.40 -14.90
N GLU A 292 -22.75 34.59 -14.49
CA GLU A 292 -23.91 35.26 -15.07
C GLU A 292 -23.47 36.41 -15.96
N TYR A 293 -23.98 36.43 -17.20
CA TYR A 293 -23.88 37.57 -18.10
C TYR A 293 -25.28 38.09 -18.41
N PRO A 294 -25.50 39.42 -18.41
CA PRO A 294 -26.72 39.97 -18.98
C PRO A 294 -26.73 39.70 -20.48
N ASP A 295 -27.83 39.16 -21.00
CA ASP A 295 -28.04 39.06 -22.43
C ASP A 295 -28.38 40.42 -23.06
N THR A 296 -28.63 40.42 -24.37
CA THR A 296 -29.00 41.63 -25.13
C THR A 296 -30.25 42.35 -24.61
N TRP A 297 -31.07 41.70 -23.78
CA TRP A 297 -32.28 42.25 -23.19
C TRP A 297 -32.14 42.52 -21.67
N GLY A 298 -30.97 42.22 -21.09
CA GLY A 298 -30.65 42.45 -19.68
C GLY A 298 -30.97 41.27 -18.76
N ASP A 299 -31.40 40.12 -19.31
CA ASP A 299 -31.68 38.93 -18.52
C ASP A 299 -30.39 38.16 -18.20
N ALA A 300 -30.26 37.69 -16.95
CA ALA A 300 -29.06 36.99 -16.50
C ALA A 300 -29.01 35.56 -17.06
N GLN A 301 -28.08 35.31 -17.99
CA GLN A 301 -27.81 33.97 -18.54
C GLN A 301 -26.60 33.32 -17.87
N LYS A 302 -26.80 32.09 -17.37
CA LYS A 302 -25.75 31.28 -16.74
C LYS A 302 -24.91 30.57 -17.77
N HIS A 303 -23.60 30.77 -17.68
CA HIS A 303 -22.59 30.14 -18.51
C HIS A 303 -21.59 29.38 -17.63
N LEU A 304 -21.16 28.20 -18.09
CA LEU A 304 -20.10 27.44 -17.44
C LEU A 304 -18.74 27.87 -17.99
N VAL A 305 -17.84 28.25 -17.10
CA VAL A 305 -16.45 28.62 -17.42
C VAL A 305 -15.46 27.82 -16.59
N TYR A 306 -14.21 27.74 -17.04
CA TYR A 306 -13.13 27.14 -16.25
C TYR A 306 -12.82 27.96 -14.98
N GLY A 307 -12.24 27.32 -13.97
CA GLY A 307 -11.86 27.96 -12.71
C GLY A 307 -10.88 29.13 -12.85
N THR A 308 -10.06 29.13 -13.91
CA THR A 308 -9.10 30.21 -14.22
C THR A 308 -9.76 31.42 -14.89
N HIS A 309 -11.05 31.38 -15.21
CA HIS A 309 -11.75 32.51 -15.81
C HIS A 309 -11.88 33.66 -14.79
N SER A 310 -11.62 34.90 -15.21
CA SER A 310 -11.59 36.08 -14.31
C SER A 310 -12.87 36.30 -13.51
N LYS A 311 -14.02 35.91 -14.06
CA LYS A 311 -15.34 35.97 -13.39
C LYS A 311 -15.71 34.73 -12.56
N ALA A 312 -14.90 33.67 -12.51
CA ALA A 312 -15.24 32.47 -11.76
C ALA A 312 -15.29 32.71 -10.23
N HIS A 313 -14.79 33.84 -9.73
CA HIS A 313 -14.70 34.18 -8.30
C HIS A 313 -13.90 33.14 -7.49
N GLY A 314 -12.81 32.64 -8.07
CA GLY A 314 -11.83 31.82 -7.34
C GLY A 314 -11.12 32.63 -6.27
N LYS A 315 -10.52 31.95 -5.29
CA LYS A 315 -9.58 32.60 -4.37
C LYS A 315 -8.47 33.26 -5.17
N ASP A 316 -8.10 34.47 -4.76
CA ASP A 316 -6.94 35.15 -5.30
C ASP A 316 -5.68 34.51 -4.69
N TYR A 317 -4.85 33.87 -5.52
CA TYR A 317 -3.58 33.27 -5.10
C TYR A 317 -2.37 34.15 -5.44
N SER A 318 -2.58 35.40 -5.88
CA SER A 318 -1.51 36.32 -6.28
C SER A 318 -0.53 36.65 -5.14
N HIS A 319 -1.03 36.63 -3.90
CA HIS A 319 -0.27 36.89 -2.68
C HIS A 319 0.42 35.65 -2.11
N CYS A 320 0.11 34.45 -2.61
CA CYS A 320 0.77 33.23 -2.19
C CYS A 320 2.24 33.22 -2.68
N ASN A 321 3.11 32.52 -1.96
CA ASN A 321 4.51 32.30 -2.30
C ASN A 321 4.81 30.80 -2.44
N GLY A 322 6.06 30.45 -2.71
CA GLY A 322 6.51 29.05 -2.75
C GLY A 322 5.74 28.15 -3.71
N ILE A 323 5.35 26.97 -3.21
CA ILE A 323 4.71 25.91 -4.00
C ILE A 323 3.32 26.32 -4.50
N ILE A 324 2.51 26.96 -3.66
CA ILE A 324 1.13 27.34 -4.02
C ILE A 324 1.13 28.28 -5.22
N LYS A 325 1.98 29.34 -5.18
CA LYS A 325 2.13 30.28 -6.30
C LYS A 325 2.57 29.57 -7.58
N LYS A 326 3.55 28.67 -7.46
CA LYS A 326 4.07 27.93 -8.61
C LYS A 326 2.98 27.07 -9.25
N VAL A 327 2.20 26.36 -8.44
CA VAL A 327 1.10 25.52 -8.92
C VAL A 327 0.00 26.37 -9.55
N ALA A 328 -0.37 27.51 -8.96
CA ALA A 328 -1.36 28.43 -9.53
C ALA A 328 -0.93 28.92 -10.92
N LEU A 329 0.33 29.38 -11.07
CA LEU A 329 0.88 29.82 -12.36
C LEU A 329 0.93 28.69 -13.40
N GLU A 330 1.28 27.47 -12.99
CA GLU A 330 1.24 26.30 -13.88
C GLU A 330 -0.18 26.01 -14.36
N ILE A 331 -1.17 26.05 -13.47
CA ILE A 331 -2.59 25.88 -13.84
C ILE A 331 -3.00 26.96 -14.84
N ASP A 332 -2.78 28.24 -14.52
CA ASP A 332 -3.17 29.36 -15.39
C ASP A 332 -2.50 29.30 -16.76
N SER A 333 -1.20 28.99 -16.81
CA SER A 333 -0.45 28.84 -18.05
C SER A 333 -0.99 27.71 -18.91
N ASN A 334 -1.25 26.54 -18.31
CA ASN A 334 -1.81 25.39 -19.04
C ASN A 334 -3.20 25.72 -19.60
N PHE A 335 -4.12 26.26 -18.78
CA PHE A 335 -5.46 26.64 -19.27
C PHE A 335 -5.41 27.70 -20.37
N SER A 336 -4.53 28.70 -20.25
CA SER A 336 -4.36 29.73 -21.29
C SER A 336 -3.83 29.12 -22.60
N ASN A 337 -2.75 28.34 -22.52
CA ASN A 337 -2.14 27.68 -23.68
C ASN A 337 -3.11 26.74 -24.41
N PHE A 338 -3.95 26.02 -23.67
CA PHE A 338 -4.88 25.05 -24.25
C PHE A 338 -6.17 25.70 -24.78
N ASN A 339 -6.63 26.81 -24.20
CA ASN A 339 -7.71 27.61 -24.77
C ASN A 339 -7.35 28.14 -26.17
N HIS A 340 -6.08 28.50 -26.40
CA HIS A 340 -5.59 28.94 -27.71
C HIS A 340 -5.45 27.81 -28.74
N LYS A 341 -5.32 26.55 -28.32
CA LYS A 341 -5.19 25.36 -29.20
C LYS A 341 -6.52 24.67 -29.48
N THR A 342 -7.60 25.44 -29.54
CA THR A 342 -9.00 24.97 -29.65
C THR A 342 -9.15 23.88 -30.72
N GLY A 343 -9.49 22.67 -30.28
CA GLY A 343 -9.76 21.51 -31.16
C GLY A 343 -8.85 20.30 -30.97
N ASN A 344 -7.57 20.50 -30.62
CA ASN A 344 -6.57 19.42 -30.56
C ASN A 344 -6.28 18.88 -29.15
N VAL A 345 -6.92 19.46 -28.13
CA VAL A 345 -6.65 19.16 -26.73
C VAL A 345 -7.95 18.94 -25.98
N LYS A 346 -7.93 18.01 -25.02
CA LYS A 346 -9.02 17.77 -24.07
C LYS A 346 -8.50 17.91 -22.64
N ILE A 347 -8.87 19.01 -21.99
CA ILE A 347 -8.63 19.22 -20.56
C ILE A 347 -9.63 18.37 -19.77
N TRP A 348 -9.09 17.62 -18.81
CA TRP A 348 -9.89 16.81 -17.90
C TRP A 348 -10.44 17.67 -16.77
N LEU A 349 -11.73 17.55 -16.56
CA LEU A 349 -12.45 18.10 -15.41
C LEU A 349 -12.95 16.96 -14.53
N TRP A 350 -13.59 17.32 -13.41
CA TRP A 350 -14.10 16.38 -12.42
C TRP A 350 -14.94 15.24 -12.99
N PRO A 351 -15.87 15.46 -13.95
CA PRO A 351 -16.60 14.36 -14.57
C PRO A 351 -15.70 13.37 -15.33
N ASP A 352 -14.62 13.84 -15.95
CA ASP A 352 -13.64 12.99 -16.63
C ASP A 352 -12.88 12.13 -15.61
N TYR A 353 -12.43 12.75 -14.49
CA TYR A 353 -11.79 12.03 -13.38
C TYR A 353 -12.72 10.98 -12.77
N GLN A 354 -13.97 11.35 -12.43
CA GLN A 354 -14.95 10.42 -11.89
C GLN A 354 -15.18 9.23 -12.82
N LYS A 355 -15.29 9.47 -14.13
CA LYS A 355 -15.50 8.41 -15.11
C LYS A 355 -14.32 7.45 -15.15
N VAL A 356 -13.09 7.94 -15.27
CA VAL A 356 -11.91 7.07 -15.38
C VAL A 356 -11.62 6.33 -14.07
N ILE A 357 -11.81 6.97 -12.92
CA ILE A 357 -11.58 6.36 -11.61
C ILE A 357 -12.59 5.24 -11.36
N LYS A 358 -13.87 5.48 -11.66
CA LYS A 358 -14.91 4.43 -11.57
C LYS A 358 -14.62 3.26 -12.51
N LEU A 359 -13.98 3.47 -13.65
CA LEU A 359 -13.55 2.38 -14.54
C LEU A 359 -12.33 1.64 -13.98
N ALA A 360 -11.32 2.37 -13.50
CA ALA A 360 -10.11 1.78 -12.92
C ALA A 360 -10.37 0.98 -11.64
N GLY A 361 -11.35 1.40 -10.83
CA GLY A 361 -11.75 0.70 -9.60
C GLY A 361 -12.62 -0.55 -9.82
N ASN A 362 -12.99 -0.87 -11.06
CA ASN A 362 -13.82 -2.04 -11.42
C ASN A 362 -13.11 -3.03 -12.36
N LEU A 363 -11.81 -2.84 -12.61
CA LEU A 363 -10.99 -3.77 -13.38
C LEU A 363 -10.17 -4.60 -12.38
N ASP A 364 -10.74 -5.74 -11.96
CA ASP A 364 -10.03 -6.81 -11.23
C ASP A 364 -9.12 -7.61 -12.17
#